data_AF-A0A3S5B222-F1
#
_entry.id   AF-A0A3S5B222-F1
#
_cell.length_a   1.000
_cell.length_b   1.000
_cell.length_c   1.000
_cell.angle_alpha   90.00
_cell.angle_beta   90.00
_cell.angle_gamma   90.00
#
_symmetry.space_group_name_H-M   'P 1'
#
loop_
_entity.id
_entity.type
_entity.pdbx_description
1 polymer ?
#
loop_
_entity_poly.entity_id
_entity_poly.type
_entity_poly.pdbx_seq_one_letter_code
_entity_poly.pdbx_strand_id
1 'polypeptide(L)'
;MEVEEGERLPFLDVEVVRSNGMLKKKLLRKKSYAGIMLNFRSQHNCTLKIGIMRNMIIRSLRLTDVEFWDEELDKLTKIFLDNGDPSEAIQRNIRAVKSR
;
A
#
# COMPACT_ATOMS: atom_id res chain seq x y z
N MET A 1 11.02 22.27 -6.01
CA MET A 1 9.75 22.23 -6.75
C MET A 1 9.61 20.82 -7.29
N GLU A 2 8.44 20.20 -7.19
CA GLU A 2 8.18 18.92 -7.86
C GLU A 2 8.27 19.09 -9.39
N VAL A 3 8.74 18.07 -10.09
CA VAL A 3 8.95 18.09 -11.55
C VAL A 3 8.18 16.94 -12.18
N GLU A 4 7.36 17.26 -13.19
CA GLU A 4 6.62 16.27 -13.98
C GLU A 4 7.54 15.69 -15.07
N GLU A 5 7.66 14.37 -15.11
CA GLU A 5 8.43 13.65 -16.12
C GLU A 5 7.59 12.49 -16.69
N GLY A 6 7.40 12.47 -18.02
CA GLY A 6 6.66 11.39 -18.68
C GLY A 6 5.23 11.23 -18.17
N GLU A 7 4.48 12.33 -18.05
CA GLU A 7 3.09 12.37 -17.57
C GLU A 7 2.91 11.93 -16.10
N ARG A 8 4.00 11.89 -15.33
CA ARG A 8 4.02 11.48 -13.93
C ARG A 8 4.65 12.56 -13.08
N LEU A 9 3.97 12.90 -12.00
CA LEU A 9 4.43 13.87 -11.02
C LEU A 9 4.46 13.22 -9.63
N PRO A 10 5.65 12.95 -9.07
CA PRO A 10 5.80 12.60 -7.67
C PRO A 10 5.33 13.77 -6.78
N PHE A 11 4.25 13.59 -6.01
CA PHE A 11 3.71 14.61 -5.12
C PHE A 11 3.33 14.00 -3.76
N LEU A 12 4.07 14.37 -2.71
CA LEU A 12 3.92 13.81 -1.37
C LEU A 12 3.97 12.26 -1.38
N ASP A 13 2.89 11.60 -0.95
CA ASP A 13 2.75 10.15 -0.85
C ASP A 13 2.21 9.50 -2.13
N VAL A 14 1.93 10.28 -3.19
CA VAL A 14 1.33 9.76 -4.43
C VAL A 14 2.15 10.14 -5.66
N GLU A 15 2.10 9.28 -6.67
CA GLU A 15 2.47 9.61 -8.04
C GLU A 15 1.18 10.02 -8.75
N VAL A 16 1.10 11.28 -9.16
CA VAL A 16 0.00 11.78 -9.98
C VAL A 16 0.32 11.44 -11.43
N VAL A 17 -0.55 10.65 -12.06
CA VAL A 17 -0.41 10.20 -13.44
C VAL A 17 -1.48 10.88 -14.28
N ARG A 18 -1.08 11.56 -15.34
CA ARG A 18 -2.02 12.10 -16.32
C ARG A 18 -2.42 10.96 -17.27
N SER A 19 -3.73 10.74 -17.45
CA SER A 19 -4.25 9.72 -18.34
C SER A 19 -5.57 10.18 -18.94
N ASN A 20 -5.64 10.28 -20.28
CA ASN A 20 -6.84 10.68 -21.02
C ASN A 20 -7.48 12.00 -20.53
N GLY A 21 -6.65 12.99 -20.18
CA GLY A 21 -7.13 14.28 -19.66
C GLY A 21 -7.59 14.26 -18.20
N MET A 22 -7.51 13.12 -17.52
CA MET A 22 -7.78 12.98 -16.09
C MET A 22 -6.47 12.85 -15.29
N LEU A 23 -6.49 13.29 -14.03
CA LEU A 23 -5.43 13.01 -13.07
C LEU A 23 -5.80 11.76 -12.30
N LYS A 24 -4.88 10.81 -12.28
CA LYS A 24 -4.97 9.58 -11.53
C LYS A 24 -3.89 9.52 -10.46
N LYS A 25 -4.10 8.76 -9.40
CA LYS A 25 -3.16 8.66 -8.28
C LYS A 25 -2.74 7.22 -8.04
N LYS A 26 -1.44 7.01 -7.92
CA LYS A 26 -0.84 5.78 -7.40
C LYS A 26 -0.12 6.07 -6.10
N LEU A 27 -0.08 5.12 -5.16
CA LEU A 27 0.77 5.26 -3.99
C LEU A 27 2.24 5.27 -4.43
N LEU A 28 2.96 6.32 -4.06
CA LEU A 28 4.38 6.44 -4.34
C LEU A 28 5.20 5.90 -3.17
N ARG A 29 6.04 4.90 -3.46
CA ARG A 29 7.09 4.44 -2.55
C ARG A 29 8.44 4.88 -3.09
N LYS A 30 9.26 5.52 -2.26
CA LYS A 30 10.62 5.91 -2.64
C LYS A 30 11.44 4.66 -3.00
N LYS A 31 12.39 4.79 -3.92
CA LYS A 31 13.31 3.70 -4.29
C LYS A 31 14.08 3.12 -3.10
N SER A 32 14.31 3.93 -2.05
CA SER A 32 14.97 3.51 -0.81
C SER A 32 14.03 2.82 0.19
N TYR A 33 12.74 2.68 -0.10
CA TYR A 33 11.78 2.04 0.79
C TYR A 33 12.01 0.51 0.79
N ALA A 34 12.51 0.00 1.92
CA ALA A 34 12.87 -1.41 2.07
C ALA A 34 11.68 -2.34 2.33
N GLY A 35 10.46 -1.82 2.53
CA GLY A 35 9.31 -2.66 2.89
C GLY A 35 9.38 -3.27 4.29
N ILE A 36 10.27 -2.79 5.16
CA ILE A 36 10.42 -3.32 6.52
C ILE A 36 9.29 -2.78 7.40
N MET A 37 8.63 -3.70 8.11
CA MET A 37 7.55 -3.44 9.06
C MET A 37 7.81 -4.18 10.37
N LEU A 38 6.82 -4.14 11.28
CA LEU A 38 6.84 -4.95 12.48
C LEU A 38 6.74 -6.43 12.13
N ASN A 39 7.84 -7.17 12.31
CA ASN A 39 7.85 -8.60 11.99
C ASN A 39 6.76 -9.34 12.79
N PHE A 40 5.95 -10.17 12.14
CA PHE A 40 4.81 -10.81 12.78
C PHE A 40 5.21 -11.81 13.89
N ARG A 41 6.43 -12.35 13.84
CA ARG A 41 6.97 -13.31 14.82
C ARG A 41 7.58 -12.66 16.07
N SER A 42 7.68 -11.32 16.09
CA SER A 42 8.14 -10.57 17.27
C SER A 42 7.22 -10.75 18.48
N GLN A 43 7.66 -10.41 19.70
CA GLN A 43 6.86 -10.56 20.93
C GLN A 43 5.80 -9.44 21.14
N HIS A 44 5.37 -8.76 20.07
CA HIS A 44 4.30 -7.77 20.14
C HIS A 44 2.90 -8.41 20.06
N ASN A 45 1.92 -7.72 20.67
CA ASN A 45 0.51 -8.13 20.65
C ASN A 45 -0.01 -8.32 19.21
N CYS A 46 -0.71 -9.43 18.96
CA CYS A 46 -1.30 -9.74 17.65
C CYS A 46 -2.25 -8.64 17.15
N THR A 47 -3.07 -8.07 18.03
CA THR A 47 -3.99 -6.98 17.70
C THR A 47 -3.26 -5.76 17.16
N LEU A 48 -2.08 -5.44 17.71
CA LEU A 48 -1.26 -4.33 17.22
C LEU A 48 -0.74 -4.61 15.81
N LYS A 49 -0.18 -5.82 15.58
CA LYS A 49 0.33 -6.23 14.25
C LYS A 49 -0.77 -6.19 13.19
N ILE A 50 -1.95 -6.74 13.50
CA ILE A 50 -3.12 -6.68 12.61
C ILE A 50 -3.58 -5.23 12.39
N GLY A 51 -3.55 -4.39 13.43
CA GLY A 51 -3.87 -2.97 13.32
C GLY A 51 -2.94 -2.23 12.35
N ILE A 52 -1.63 -2.50 12.42
CA ILE A 52 -0.63 -1.93 11.50
C ILE A 52 -0.90 -2.38 10.06
N MET A 53 -1.07 -3.69 9.84
CA MET A 53 -1.40 -4.25 8.51
C MET A 53 -2.65 -3.58 7.93
N ARG A 54 -3.73 -3.52 8.72
CA ARG A 54 -5.02 -2.96 8.30
C ARG A 54 -4.91 -1.47 7.96
N ASN A 55 -4.22 -0.70 8.79
CA ASN A 55 -4.01 0.73 8.55
C ASN A 55 -3.22 0.97 7.26
N MET A 56 -2.23 0.13 6.97
CA MET A 56 -1.45 0.24 5.75
C MET A 56 -2.29 -0.09 4.50
N ILE A 57 -3.13 -1.14 4.55
CA ILE A 57 -4.09 -1.44 3.48
C ILE A 57 -5.04 -0.26 3.26
N ILE A 58 -5.69 0.22 4.33
CA ILE A 58 -6.65 1.34 4.25
C ILE A 58 -5.99 2.58 3.65
N ARG A 59 -4.82 2.98 4.15
CA ARG A 59 -4.11 4.17 3.65
C ARG A 59 -3.75 4.03 2.18
N SER A 60 -3.24 2.87 1.77
CA SER A 60 -2.81 2.62 0.40
C SER A 60 -3.99 2.70 -0.58
N LEU A 61 -5.13 2.10 -0.23
CA LEU A 61 -6.34 2.15 -1.06
C LEU A 61 -6.99 3.54 -1.08
N ARG A 62 -6.89 4.33 -0.01
CA ARG A 62 -7.41 5.71 0.02
C ARG A 62 -6.58 6.68 -0.85
N LEU A 63 -5.29 6.42 -0.99
CA LEU A 63 -4.38 7.26 -1.77
C LEU A 63 -4.28 6.85 -3.25
N THR A 64 -4.80 5.67 -3.58
CA THR A 64 -4.68 5.06 -4.91
C THR A 64 -6.06 4.96 -5.56
N ASP A 65 -6.15 5.31 -6.84
CA ASP A 65 -7.41 5.12 -7.58
C ASP A 65 -7.71 3.64 -7.81
N VAL A 66 -9.00 3.29 -7.89
CA VAL A 66 -9.52 1.92 -7.90
C VAL A 66 -8.87 1.03 -8.98
N GLU A 67 -8.56 1.60 -10.14
CA GLU A 67 -7.91 0.90 -11.25
C GLU A 67 -6.50 0.36 -10.93
N PHE A 68 -5.85 0.90 -9.89
CA PHE A 68 -4.53 0.47 -9.44
C PHE A 68 -4.56 -0.29 -8.10
N TRP A 69 -5.74 -0.61 -7.58
CA TRP A 69 -5.87 -1.30 -6.29
C TRP A 69 -5.24 -2.69 -6.32
N ASP A 70 -5.43 -3.46 -7.38
CA ASP A 70 -4.90 -4.82 -7.42
C ASP A 70 -3.36 -4.81 -7.51
N GLU A 71 -2.77 -3.92 -8.33
CA GLU A 71 -1.31 -3.69 -8.37
C GLU A 71 -0.75 -3.33 -6.99
N GLU A 72 -1.48 -2.50 -6.25
CA GLU A 72 -1.08 -2.01 -4.93
C GLU A 72 -1.22 -3.08 -3.84
N LEU A 73 -2.29 -3.86 -3.88
CA LEU A 73 -2.54 -4.97 -2.94
C LEU A 73 -1.55 -6.12 -3.14
N ASP A 74 -1.11 -6.38 -4.37
CA ASP A 74 -0.07 -7.36 -4.66
C ASP A 74 1.27 -6.95 -4.03
N LYS A 75 1.65 -5.67 -4.16
CA LYS A 75 2.85 -5.12 -3.52
C LYS A 75 2.78 -5.22 -2.00
N LEU A 76 1.64 -4.86 -1.41
CA LEU A 76 1.44 -4.98 0.04
C LEU A 76 1.47 -6.44 0.51
N THR A 77 0.86 -7.34 -0.23
CA THR A 77 0.87 -8.78 0.11
C THR A 77 2.30 -9.29 0.17
N LYS A 78 3.14 -8.95 -0.81
CA LYS A 78 4.56 -9.29 -0.79
C LYS A 78 5.27 -8.71 0.44
N ILE A 79 5.06 -7.42 0.72
CA ILE A 79 5.65 -6.75 1.90
C ILE A 79 5.26 -7.48 3.20
N PHE A 80 3.99 -7.82 3.39
CA PHE A 80 3.53 -8.51 4.59
C PHE A 80 4.13 -9.92 4.71
N LEU A 81 4.16 -10.69 3.61
CA LEU A 81 4.79 -12.01 3.60
C LEU A 81 6.28 -11.93 3.96
N ASP A 82 7.01 -10.94 3.43
CA ASP A 82 8.42 -10.70 3.73
C ASP A 82 8.64 -10.32 5.22
N ASN A 83 7.63 -9.72 5.86
CA ASN A 83 7.63 -9.43 7.30
C ASN A 83 7.10 -10.60 8.17
N GLY A 84 6.81 -11.75 7.56
CA GLY A 84 6.39 -12.97 8.24
C GLY A 84 4.91 -13.01 8.62
N ASP A 85 4.08 -12.10 8.09
CA ASP A 85 2.64 -12.12 8.29
C ASP A 85 1.99 -13.37 7.65
N PRO A 86 1.05 -14.04 8.33
CA PRO A 86 0.34 -15.19 7.77
C PRO A 86 -0.53 -14.81 6.56
N SER A 87 -0.47 -15.61 5.49
CA SER A 87 -1.22 -15.36 4.25
C SER A 87 -2.73 -15.28 4.50
N GLU A 88 -3.27 -16.10 5.39
CA GLU A 88 -4.70 -16.09 5.74
C GLU A 88 -5.09 -14.79 6.43
N ALA A 89 -4.22 -14.25 7.30
CA ALA A 89 -4.44 -12.99 7.99
C ALA A 89 -4.42 -11.82 7.01
N ILE A 90 -3.49 -11.82 6.05
CA ILE A 90 -3.40 -10.83 4.97
C ILE A 90 -4.70 -10.83 4.16
N GLN A 91 -5.09 -11.98 3.61
CA GLN A 91 -6.26 -12.11 2.74
C GLN A 91 -7.57 -11.80 3.47
N ARG A 92 -7.69 -12.17 4.76
CA ARG A 92 -8.83 -11.79 5.60
C ARG A 92 -8.95 -10.27 5.74
N ASN A 93 -7.85 -9.57 6.01
CA ASN A 93 -7.88 -8.13 6.21
C ASN A 93 -8.08 -7.36 4.90
N ILE A 94 -7.49 -7.80 3.79
CA ILE A 94 -7.76 -7.22 2.46
C ILE A 94 -9.25 -7.30 2.13
N ARG A 95 -9.86 -8.48 2.26
CA ARG A 95 -11.31 -8.66 2.03
C ARG A 95 -12.16 -7.77 2.93
N ALA A 96 -11.83 -7.69 4.21
CA ALA A 96 -12.56 -6.88 5.19
C ALA A 96 -12.43 -5.36 4.97
N VAL A 97 -11.39 -4.91 4.25
CA VAL A 97 -11.23 -3.51 3.87
C VAL A 97 -11.94 -3.22 2.54
N LYS A 98 -11.83 -4.11 1.53
CA LYS A 98 -12.53 -3.94 0.24
C LYS A 98 -14.06 -4.00 0.38
N SER A 99 -14.58 -4.64 1.42
CA SER A 99 -16.02 -4.75 1.68
C SER A 99 -16.62 -3.57 2.46
N ARG A 100 -15.85 -2.52 2.75
CA ARG A 100 -16.30 -1.31 3.46
C ARG A 100 -16.36 -0.14 2.49
#